data_AF-A0A914KPV6-F1
#
_entry.id   AF-A0A914KPV6-F1
#
_cell.length_a   1.000
_cell.length_b   1.000
_cell.length_c   1.000
_cell.angle_alpha   90.00
_cell.angle_beta   90.00
_cell.angle_gamma   90.00
#
_symmetry.space_group_name_H-M   'P 1'
#
loop_
_entity.id
_entity.type
_entity.pdbx_description
1 polymer ?
#
loop_
_entity_poly.entity_id
_entity_poly.type
_entity_poly.pdbx_seq_one_letter_code
_entity_poly.pdbx_strand_id
1 'polypeptide(L)'
;MKQFDYLVIGGGSGGIASARRARQFKAKVGLIEIDRLGGTCVNVGCVPKKVMYNAACHAEFLRDHADYGFEAPLVKFNWSKLKQTRDEYIRRLNSIYQTNLEKDEIEIIRGKAKFAEDGSVIVQGVEGQQQCKGTHTLIAVGGTPIIPNDIEGAEYGTDSDGFFRFDDLPKQAKIFSKSFSLILGKWLWLELDI
;
A
#
# COMPACT_ATOMS: atom_id res chain seq x y z
N MET A 1 13.24 -26.95 -9.54
CA MET A 1 11.87 -26.35 -9.44
C MET A 1 11.35 -26.57 -8.04
N LYS A 2 10.98 -25.51 -7.31
CA LYS A 2 10.41 -25.64 -5.95
C LYS A 2 8.94 -26.06 -6.03
N GLN A 3 8.54 -26.99 -5.16
CA GLN A 3 7.17 -27.52 -5.10
C GLN A 3 6.47 -27.06 -3.82
N PHE A 4 5.20 -26.68 -3.96
CA PHE A 4 4.32 -26.22 -2.88
C PHE A 4 2.94 -26.87 -3.02
N ASP A 5 2.26 -27.09 -1.90
CA ASP A 5 0.85 -27.47 -1.93
C ASP A 5 -0.04 -26.28 -2.34
N TYR A 6 0.37 -25.08 -1.91
CA TYR A 6 -0.31 -23.83 -2.19
C TYR A 6 0.69 -22.73 -2.52
N LEU A 7 0.63 -22.18 -3.73
CA LEU A 7 1.47 -21.08 -4.19
C LEU A 7 0.64 -19.81 -4.31
N VAL A 8 1.05 -18.72 -3.65
CA VAL A 8 0.37 -17.43 -3.71
C VAL A 8 1.22 -16.44 -4.50
N ILE A 9 0.62 -15.78 -5.48
CA ILE A 9 1.24 -14.70 -6.25
C ILE A 9 0.64 -13.37 -5.79
N GLY A 10 1.41 -12.58 -5.06
CA GLY A 10 1.00 -11.30 -4.47
C GLY A 10 0.90 -11.38 -2.94
N GLY A 11 1.76 -10.65 -2.25
CA GLY A 11 1.83 -10.47 -0.79
C GLY A 11 0.95 -9.33 -0.27
N GLY A 12 -0.21 -9.11 -0.92
CA GLY A 12 -1.23 -8.17 -0.48
C GLY A 12 -2.20 -8.75 0.56
N SER A 13 -3.23 -7.98 0.92
CA SER A 13 -4.19 -8.37 1.97
C SER A 13 -4.81 -9.76 1.74
N GLY A 14 -5.28 -10.04 0.52
CA GLY A 14 -5.88 -11.33 0.17
C GLY A 14 -4.85 -12.47 0.14
N GLY A 15 -3.69 -12.23 -0.47
CA GLY A 15 -2.64 -13.24 -0.58
C GLY A 15 -2.05 -13.67 0.75
N ILE A 16 -1.70 -12.70 1.61
CA ILE A 16 -1.21 -12.97 2.97
C ILE A 16 -2.27 -13.71 3.79
N ALA A 17 -3.52 -13.24 3.80
CA ALA A 17 -4.58 -13.89 4.57
C ALA A 17 -4.79 -15.34 4.13
N SER A 18 -4.78 -15.59 2.81
CA SER A 18 -4.94 -16.91 2.23
C SER A 18 -3.76 -17.84 2.54
N ALA A 19 -2.53 -17.35 2.37
CA ALA A 19 -1.31 -18.12 2.65
C ALA A 19 -1.24 -18.57 4.12
N ARG A 20 -1.52 -17.65 5.06
CA ARG A 20 -1.56 -17.94 6.50
C ARG A 20 -2.67 -18.93 6.85
N ARG A 21 -3.84 -18.82 6.21
CA ARG A 21 -4.92 -19.79 6.40
C ARG A 21 -4.52 -21.18 5.89
N ALA A 22 -3.86 -21.28 4.74
CA ALA A 22 -3.39 -22.56 4.21
C ALA A 22 -2.38 -23.25 5.14
N ARG A 23 -1.49 -22.49 5.81
CA ARG A 23 -0.59 -23.04 6.84
C ARG A 23 -1.31 -23.65 8.04
N GLN A 24 -2.47 -23.13 8.43
CA GLN A 24 -3.28 -23.74 9.51
C GLN A 24 -3.75 -25.16 9.15
N PHE A 25 -3.87 -25.47 7.86
CA PHE A 25 -4.13 -26.81 7.34
C PHE A 25 -2.85 -27.60 7.04
N LYS A 26 -1.70 -27.13 7.52
CA LYS A 26 -0.36 -27.75 7.39
C LYS A 26 0.17 -27.85 5.95
N ALA A 27 -0.47 -27.18 4.98
CA ALA A 27 0.00 -27.14 3.60
C ALA A 27 1.39 -26.49 3.49
N LYS A 28 2.26 -26.97 2.60
CA LYS A 28 3.52 -26.28 2.27
C LYS A 28 3.22 -25.08 1.38
N VAL A 29 3.47 -23.86 1.89
CA VAL A 29 3.06 -22.62 1.24
C VAL A 29 4.26 -21.81 0.75
N GLY A 30 4.19 -21.37 -0.50
CA GLY A 30 5.08 -20.35 -1.05
C GLY A 30 4.30 -19.07 -1.34
N LEU A 31 4.87 -17.91 -1.02
CA LEU A 31 4.28 -16.61 -1.29
C LEU A 31 5.28 -15.76 -2.09
N ILE A 32 4.91 -15.39 -3.31
CA ILE A 32 5.71 -14.59 -4.22
C ILE A 32 5.27 -13.12 -4.12
N GLU A 33 6.22 -12.22 -3.84
CA GLU A 33 5.96 -10.78 -3.80
C GLU A 33 7.16 -10.01 -4.40
N ILE A 34 6.85 -9.04 -5.26
CA ILE A 34 7.84 -8.22 -5.96
C ILE A 34 8.30 -7.02 -5.13
N ASP A 35 7.45 -6.49 -4.26
CA ASP A 35 7.67 -5.26 -3.48
C ASP A 35 7.43 -5.49 -1.96
N ARG A 36 7.04 -4.47 -1.21
CA ARG A 36 6.78 -4.51 0.23
C ARG A 36 5.55 -5.36 0.56
N LEU A 37 5.70 -6.23 1.57
CA LEU A 37 4.61 -7.04 2.09
C LEU A 37 3.49 -6.19 2.70
N GLY A 38 2.25 -6.67 2.57
CA GLY A 38 1.04 -5.96 3.01
C GLY A 38 0.22 -5.40 1.83
N GLY A 39 0.84 -5.29 0.65
CA GLY A 39 0.22 -4.82 -0.59
C GLY A 39 -0.26 -3.37 -0.52
N THR A 40 -1.14 -3.00 -1.45
CA THR A 40 -1.60 -1.61 -1.65
C THR A 40 -2.16 -1.00 -0.38
N CYS A 41 -3.06 -1.68 0.33
CA CYS A 41 -3.77 -1.11 1.49
C CYS A 41 -2.82 -0.65 2.61
N VAL A 42 -1.74 -1.40 2.84
CA VAL A 42 -0.73 -1.07 3.86
C VAL A 42 0.24 -0.01 3.37
N ASN A 43 0.69 -0.11 2.12
CA ASN A 43 1.84 0.65 1.62
C ASN A 43 1.46 2.01 1.02
N VAL A 44 0.36 2.07 0.27
CA VAL A 44 -0.07 3.25 -0.53
C VAL A 44 -1.59 3.37 -0.60
N GLY A 45 -2.30 2.85 0.41
CA GLY A 45 -3.74 2.74 0.40
C GLY A 45 -4.36 3.10 1.75
N CYS A 46 -5.24 2.24 2.26
CA CYS A 46 -6.07 2.50 3.43
C CYS A 46 -5.30 3.03 4.65
N VAL A 47 -4.13 2.46 4.95
CA VAL A 47 -3.35 2.79 6.13
C VAL A 47 -2.79 4.21 6.05
N PRO A 48 -1.92 4.57 5.08
CA PRO A 48 -1.45 5.94 4.95
C PRO A 48 -2.60 6.91 4.69
N LYS A 49 -3.63 6.51 3.93
CA LYS A 49 -4.84 7.31 3.73
C LYS A 49 -5.49 7.71 5.04
N LYS A 50 -5.66 6.77 5.98
CA LYS A 50 -6.35 7.05 7.24
C LYS A 50 -5.51 7.94 8.16
N VAL A 51 -4.19 7.79 8.12
CA VAL A 51 -3.26 8.71 8.82
C VAL A 51 -3.42 10.14 8.30
N MET A 52 -3.38 10.34 6.97
CA MET A 52 -3.55 11.67 6.38
C MET A 52 -4.94 12.25 6.65
N TYR A 53 -5.99 11.43 6.54
CA TYR A 53 -7.37 11.82 6.83
C TYR A 53 -7.52 12.31 8.28
N ASN A 54 -6.97 11.59 9.26
CA ASN A 54 -7.06 12.02 10.65
C ASN A 54 -6.30 13.33 10.89
N ALA A 55 -5.15 13.54 10.21
CA ALA A 55 -4.42 14.80 10.29
C ALA A 55 -5.25 16.00 9.76
N ALA A 56 -5.98 15.81 8.66
CA ALA A 56 -6.93 16.80 8.14
C ALA A 56 -8.03 17.12 9.17
N CYS A 57 -8.69 16.08 9.72
CA CYS A 57 -9.73 16.29 10.73
C CYS A 57 -9.20 17.02 11.97
N HIS A 58 -7.95 16.75 12.40
CA HIS A 58 -7.34 17.50 13.50
C HIS A 58 -7.14 18.99 13.16
N ALA A 59 -6.79 19.32 11.91
CA ALA A 59 -6.68 20.70 11.47
C ALA A 59 -8.04 21.42 11.46
N GLU A 60 -9.10 20.76 10.97
CA GLU A 60 -10.48 21.26 11.05
C GLU A 60 -10.88 21.51 12.51
N PHE A 61 -10.70 20.52 13.38
CA PHE A 61 -11.06 20.67 14.78
C PHE A 61 -10.30 21.85 15.41
N LEU A 62 -8.98 21.94 15.25
CA LEU A 62 -8.19 23.03 15.83
C LEU A 62 -8.65 24.41 15.35
N ARG A 63 -9.11 24.53 14.11
CA ARG A 63 -9.68 25.76 13.55
C ARG A 63 -11.00 26.12 14.22
N ASP A 64 -11.88 25.13 14.38
CA ASP A 64 -13.24 25.34 14.87
C ASP A 64 -13.33 25.39 16.41
N HIS A 65 -12.28 24.98 17.14
CA HIS A 65 -12.28 24.93 18.61
C HIS A 65 -12.70 26.26 19.27
N ALA A 66 -12.30 27.39 18.68
CA ALA A 66 -12.66 28.72 19.17
C ALA A 66 -14.19 28.95 19.17
N ASP A 67 -14.91 28.43 18.18
CA ASP A 67 -16.36 28.57 18.07
C ASP A 67 -17.12 27.78 19.15
N TYR A 68 -16.47 26.75 19.71
CA TYR A 68 -16.98 25.99 20.85
C TYR A 68 -16.52 26.55 22.21
N GLY A 69 -15.85 27.70 22.22
CA GLY A 69 -15.39 28.37 23.44
C GLY A 69 -14.09 27.80 24.03
N PHE A 70 -13.35 26.98 23.28
CA PHE A 70 -12.01 26.54 23.70
C PHE A 70 -10.98 27.60 23.32
N GLU A 71 -10.15 28.00 24.29
CA GLU A 71 -8.95 28.77 24.02
C GLU A 71 -7.86 27.85 23.44
N ALA A 72 -7.56 27.99 22.15
CA ALA A 72 -6.51 27.23 21.48
C ALA A 72 -5.39 28.16 21.01
N PRO A 73 -4.10 27.86 21.29
CA PRO A 73 -2.99 28.63 20.76
C PRO A 73 -2.84 28.41 19.24
N LEU A 74 -2.09 29.27 18.57
CA LEU A 74 -1.73 29.07 17.16
C LEU A 74 -0.92 27.77 17.00
N VAL A 75 -1.46 26.82 16.24
CA VAL A 75 -0.80 25.54 15.95
C VAL A 75 -0.24 25.58 14.53
N LYS A 76 1.04 25.25 14.36
CA LYS A 76 1.66 25.10 13.04
C LYS A 76 1.69 23.63 12.63
N PHE A 77 1.22 23.34 11.43
CA PHE A 77 1.30 21.99 10.86
C PHE A 77 2.69 21.74 10.24
N ASN A 78 3.27 20.56 10.52
CA ASN A 78 4.56 20.14 9.96
C ASN A 78 4.37 18.89 9.09
N TRP A 79 4.27 19.10 7.78
CA TRP A 79 4.12 18.03 6.79
C TRP A 79 5.24 17.00 6.83
N SER A 80 6.49 17.45 6.89
CA SER A 80 7.67 16.58 6.91
C SER A 80 7.63 15.63 8.10
N LYS A 81 7.23 16.12 9.28
CA LYS A 81 7.05 15.30 10.47
C LYS A 81 5.94 14.25 10.30
N LEU A 82 4.78 14.65 9.76
CA LEU A 82 3.68 13.71 9.50
C LEU A 82 4.12 12.61 8.52
N LYS A 83 4.75 13.00 7.40
CA LYS A 83 5.27 12.08 6.39
C LYS A 83 6.25 11.09 6.99
N GLN A 84 7.26 11.58 7.71
CA GLN A 84 8.28 10.74 8.34
C GLN A 84 7.65 9.72 9.30
N THR A 85 6.80 10.16 10.22
CA THR A 85 6.19 9.28 11.22
C THR A 85 5.21 8.28 10.58
N ARG A 86 4.48 8.68 9.53
CA ARG A 86 3.67 7.77 8.73
C ARG A 86 4.52 6.70 8.06
N ASP A 87 5.63 7.08 7.43
CA ASP A 87 6.50 6.14 6.71
C ASP A 87 7.22 5.17 7.66
N GLU A 88 7.61 5.64 8.85
CA GLU A 88 8.08 4.79 9.96
C GLU A 88 7.03 3.77 10.38
N TYR A 89 5.78 4.21 10.53
CA TYR A 89 4.66 3.33 10.88
C TYR A 89 4.40 2.25 9.82
N ILE A 90 4.43 2.61 8.54
CA ILE A 90 4.27 1.64 7.44
C ILE A 90 5.43 0.64 7.43
N ARG A 91 6.68 1.09 7.57
CA ARG A 91 7.85 0.21 7.65
C ARG A 91 7.72 -0.80 8.79
N ARG A 92 7.24 -0.35 9.96
CA ARG A 92 6.97 -1.24 11.09
C ARG A 92 5.93 -2.30 10.74
N LEU A 93 4.84 -1.93 10.05
CA LEU A 93 3.84 -2.89 9.60
C LEU A 93 4.43 -3.90 8.60
N ASN A 94 5.27 -3.47 7.66
CA ASN A 94 5.93 -4.38 6.73
C ASN A 94 6.78 -5.43 7.47
N SER A 95 7.55 -5.01 8.49
CA SER A 95 8.32 -5.93 9.33
C SER A 95 7.42 -6.91 10.09
N ILE A 96 6.28 -6.45 10.62
CA ILE A 96 5.31 -7.32 11.29
C ILE A 96 4.75 -8.38 10.31
N TYR A 97 4.43 -8.00 9.07
CA TYR A 97 3.98 -8.96 8.06
C TYR A 97 5.07 -9.98 7.73
N GLN A 98 6.31 -9.54 7.52
CA GLN A 98 7.46 -10.41 7.29
C GLN A 98 7.61 -11.42 8.43
N THR A 99 7.71 -10.95 9.68
CA THR A 99 7.87 -11.80 10.85
C THR A 99 6.72 -12.78 11.04
N ASN A 100 5.48 -12.37 10.77
CA ASN A 100 4.33 -13.26 10.90
C ASN A 100 4.33 -14.37 9.84
N LEU A 101 4.70 -14.06 8.59
CA LEU A 101 4.81 -15.07 7.53
C LEU A 101 5.95 -16.06 7.82
N GLU A 102 7.10 -15.58 8.30
CA GLU A 102 8.22 -16.42 8.72
C GLU A 102 7.84 -17.34 9.89
N LYS A 103 7.15 -16.81 10.91
CA LYS A 103 6.62 -17.61 12.04
C LYS A 103 5.64 -18.68 11.62
N ASP A 104 4.83 -18.39 10.59
CA ASP A 104 3.91 -19.36 10.02
C ASP A 104 4.62 -20.33 9.06
N GLU A 105 5.95 -20.27 8.93
CA GLU A 105 6.78 -21.11 8.04
C GLU A 105 6.34 -21.01 6.56
N ILE A 106 5.91 -19.82 6.14
CA ILE A 106 5.61 -19.52 4.74
C ILE A 106 6.90 -19.12 4.05
N GLU A 107 7.23 -19.79 2.96
CA GLU A 107 8.41 -19.44 2.17
C GLU A 107 8.12 -18.18 1.35
N ILE A 108 8.77 -17.07 1.70
CA ILE A 108 8.64 -15.80 0.98
C ILE A 108 9.65 -15.77 -0.16
N ILE A 109 9.14 -15.58 -1.38
CA ILE A 109 9.93 -15.56 -2.61
C ILE A 109 9.86 -14.15 -3.18
N ARG A 110 11.01 -13.48 -3.23
CA ARG A 110 11.10 -12.10 -3.74
C ARG A 110 11.27 -12.08 -5.25
N GLY A 111 10.33 -11.46 -5.96
CA GLY A 111 10.46 -11.24 -7.40
C GLY A 111 9.16 -11.13 -8.16
N LYS A 112 9.28 -10.83 -9.45
CA LYS A 112 8.15 -10.74 -10.39
C LYS A 112 7.80 -12.13 -10.90
N ALA A 113 6.56 -12.55 -10.69
CA ALA A 113 6.05 -13.83 -11.18
C ALA A 113 5.43 -13.72 -12.57
N LYS A 114 5.61 -14.76 -13.39
CA LYS A 114 4.87 -15.01 -14.64
C LYS A 114 4.60 -16.50 -14.77
N PHE A 115 3.46 -16.88 -15.36
CA PHE A 115 3.21 -18.27 -15.70
C PHE A 115 4.06 -18.69 -16.90
N ALA A 116 4.57 -19.92 -16.86
CA ALA A 116 5.12 -20.64 -18.00
C ALA A 116 4.03 -21.48 -18.67
N GLU A 117 4.31 -21.98 -19.88
CA GLU A 117 3.38 -22.77 -20.67
C GLU A 117 2.92 -24.08 -19.98
N ASP A 118 3.79 -24.66 -19.14
CA ASP A 118 3.52 -25.90 -18.39
C ASP A 118 2.75 -25.67 -17.07
N GLY A 119 2.24 -24.46 -16.87
CA GLY A 119 1.50 -24.02 -15.68
C GLY A 119 2.38 -23.79 -14.44
N SER A 120 3.70 -23.91 -14.54
CA SER A 120 4.62 -23.48 -13.48
C SER A 120 4.76 -21.95 -13.46
N VAL A 121 5.33 -21.42 -12.38
CA VAL A 121 5.54 -19.98 -12.18
C VAL A 121 7.03 -19.69 -12.21
N ILE A 122 7.45 -18.85 -13.14
CA ILE A 122 8.79 -18.29 -13.21
C ILE A 122 8.80 -17.02 -12.36
N VAL A 123 9.74 -16.94 -11.43
CA VAL A 123 9.95 -15.79 -10.56
C VAL A 123 11.28 -15.15 -10.89
N GLN A 124 11.25 -13.93 -11.39
CA GLN A 124 12.42 -13.10 -11.64
C GLN A 124 12.71 -12.25 -10.41
N GLY A 125 13.68 -12.67 -9.60
CA GLY A 125 14.17 -11.94 -8.44
C GLY A 125 15.50 -11.23 -8.71
N VAL A 126 16.01 -10.55 -7.68
CA VAL A 126 17.35 -9.92 -7.71
C VAL A 126 18.48 -10.95 -7.74
N GLU A 127 18.27 -12.11 -7.15
CA GLU A 127 19.23 -13.24 -7.13
C GLU A 127 19.18 -14.09 -8.41
N GLY A 128 18.33 -13.71 -9.37
CA GLY A 128 18.15 -14.40 -10.63
C GLY A 128 16.76 -15.02 -10.79
N GLN A 129 16.66 -15.90 -11.78
CA GLN A 129 15.41 -16.57 -12.13
C GLN A 129 15.27 -17.89 -11.36
N GLN A 130 14.12 -18.10 -10.73
CA GLN A 130 13.75 -19.39 -10.15
C GLN A 130 12.38 -19.84 -10.66
N GLN A 131 12.12 -21.15 -10.59
CA GLN A 131 10.86 -21.75 -11.04
C GLN A 131 10.19 -22.49 -9.89
N CYS A 132 8.91 -22.22 -9.71
CA CYS A 132 8.06 -22.74 -8.65
C CYS A 132 6.83 -23.40 -9.26
N LYS A 133 6.27 -24.41 -8.60
CA LYS A 133 4.99 -25.01 -8.97
C LYS A 133 4.19 -25.28 -7.71
N GLY A 134 2.93 -24.85 -7.74
CA GLY A 134 1.97 -25.12 -6.68
C GLY A 134 0.95 -26.14 -7.17
N THR A 135 0.57 -27.12 -6.33
CA THR A 135 -0.59 -27.98 -6.60
C THR A 135 -1.85 -27.13 -6.82
N HIS A 136 -1.99 -26.09 -6.00
CA HIS A 136 -2.96 -25.01 -6.20
C HIS A 136 -2.23 -23.67 -6.23
N THR A 137 -2.67 -22.77 -7.10
CA THR A 137 -2.06 -21.42 -7.22
C THR A 137 -3.13 -20.34 -7.10
N LEU A 138 -2.91 -19.37 -6.21
CA LEU A 138 -3.73 -18.17 -6.07
C LEU A 138 -3.07 -16.96 -6.72
N ILE A 139 -3.82 -16.25 -7.56
CA ILE A 139 -3.42 -14.96 -8.11
C ILE A 139 -4.08 -13.85 -7.28
N ALA A 140 -3.27 -13.13 -6.50
CA ALA A 140 -3.68 -12.06 -5.59
C ALA A 140 -2.83 -10.79 -5.80
N VAL A 141 -2.54 -10.47 -7.06
CA VAL A 141 -1.59 -9.41 -7.48
C VAL A 141 -2.12 -7.98 -7.33
N GLY A 142 -3.41 -7.81 -7.02
CA GLY A 142 -4.02 -6.48 -6.89
C GLY A 142 -4.17 -5.76 -8.23
N GLY A 143 -4.09 -4.43 -8.19
CA GLY A 143 -4.20 -3.55 -9.35
C GLY A 143 -3.17 -2.42 -9.31
N THR A 144 -3.15 -1.64 -10.38
CA THR A 144 -2.25 -0.49 -10.57
C THR A 144 -3.07 0.68 -11.10
N PRO A 145 -2.76 1.93 -10.70
CA PRO A 145 -3.43 3.10 -11.25
C PRO A 145 -3.24 3.19 -12.76
N ILE A 146 -4.26 3.71 -13.44
CA ILE A 146 -4.23 3.98 -14.88
C ILE A 146 -4.09 5.49 -15.06
N ILE A 147 -3.02 5.91 -15.73
CA ILE A 147 -2.88 7.28 -16.23
C ILE A 147 -3.56 7.31 -17.61
N PRO A 148 -4.61 8.12 -17.81
CA PRO A 148 -5.29 8.22 -19.10
C PRO A 148 -4.31 8.70 -20.18
N ASN A 149 -4.28 8.02 -21.32
CA ASN A 149 -3.43 8.38 -22.46
C ASN A 149 -4.15 9.23 -23.52
N ASP A 150 -5.45 9.43 -23.33
CA ASP A 150 -6.35 10.22 -24.19
C ASP A 150 -6.53 11.67 -23.71
N ILE A 151 -5.91 12.04 -22.58
CA ILE A 151 -5.96 13.38 -22.00
C ILE A 151 -4.58 14.03 -22.14
N GLU A 152 -4.51 15.12 -22.89
CA GLU A 152 -3.30 15.93 -23.02
C GLU A 152 -2.85 16.45 -21.64
N GLY A 153 -1.59 16.22 -21.29
CA GLY A 153 -0.99 16.64 -20.02
C GLY A 153 -1.27 15.72 -18.83
N ALA A 154 -1.91 14.55 -19.04
CA ALA A 154 -2.09 13.56 -17.98
C ALA A 154 -0.76 13.05 -17.40
N GLU A 155 0.31 13.07 -18.19
CA GLU A 155 1.67 12.73 -17.80
C GLU A 155 2.29 13.69 -16.77
N TYR A 156 1.74 14.91 -16.62
CA TYR A 156 2.17 15.86 -15.58
C TYR A 156 1.46 15.63 -14.24
N GLY A 157 0.43 14.78 -14.23
CA GLY A 157 -0.27 14.39 -13.02
C GLY A 157 0.49 13.35 -12.19
N THR A 158 -0.06 13.05 -11.01
CA THR A 158 0.34 11.89 -10.21
C THR A 158 -0.90 11.08 -9.83
N ASP A 159 -0.67 9.83 -9.46
CA ASP A 159 -1.68 8.94 -8.88
C ASP A 159 -1.62 8.91 -7.33
N SER A 160 -2.37 7.99 -6.74
CA SER A 160 -2.35 7.74 -5.29
C SER A 160 -0.99 7.34 -4.75
N ASP A 161 -0.18 6.65 -5.56
CA ASP A 161 1.13 6.16 -5.13
C ASP A 161 2.09 7.33 -5.02
N GLY A 162 2.08 8.24 -5.99
CA GLY A 162 2.90 9.45 -5.94
C GLY A 162 2.44 10.50 -4.93
N PHE A 163 1.13 10.59 -4.67
CA PHE A 163 0.60 11.49 -3.64
C PHE A 163 1.25 11.27 -2.26
N PHE A 164 1.43 10.01 -1.84
CA PHE A 164 2.10 9.75 -0.56
C PHE A 164 3.60 10.05 -0.58
N ARG A 165 4.22 10.22 -1.75
CA ARG A 165 5.66 10.49 -1.89
C ARG A 165 6.03 11.96 -1.79
N PHE A 166 5.08 12.90 -1.88
CA PHE A 166 5.37 14.34 -1.83
C PHE A 166 6.19 14.73 -0.60
N ASP A 167 7.32 15.39 -0.82
CA ASP A 167 8.22 15.84 0.25
C ASP A 167 7.70 17.09 0.96
N ASP A 168 7.00 17.94 0.22
CA ASP A 168 6.34 19.14 0.71
C ASP A 168 4.82 19.06 0.48
N LEU A 169 4.07 19.86 1.22
CA LEU A 169 2.64 20.07 0.99
C LEU A 169 2.44 21.11 -0.15
N PRO A 170 2.02 20.72 -1.37
CA PRO A 170 1.61 21.66 -2.41
C PRO A 170 0.71 22.81 -1.94
N LYS A 171 0.93 24.02 -2.46
CA LYS A 171 0.02 25.14 -2.16
C LYS A 171 -1.37 24.96 -2.77
N GLN A 172 -1.47 24.16 -3.83
CA GLN A 172 -2.70 23.90 -4.56
C GLN A 172 -2.66 22.48 -5.12
N ALA A 173 -3.82 21.82 -5.15
CA ALA A 173 -3.97 20.53 -5.79
C ALA A 173 -5.30 20.45 -6.53
N LYS A 174 -5.29 19.75 -7.67
CA LYS A 174 -6.49 19.39 -8.42
C LYS A 174 -6.57 17.87 -8.50
N ILE A 175 -7.76 17.33 -8.27
CA ILE A 175 -8.00 15.89 -8.31
C ILE A 175 -8.90 15.62 -9.50
N PHE A 176 -8.50 14.65 -10.31
CA PHE A 176 -9.33 14.12 -11.38
C PHE A 176 -9.76 12.71 -10.97
N SER A 177 -11.04 12.55 -10.64
CA SER A 177 -11.60 11.25 -10.26
C SER A 177 -13.05 11.15 -10.73
N LYS A 178 -13.45 9.98 -11.23
CA LYS A 178 -14.85 9.64 -11.56
C LYS A 178 -15.58 8.92 -10.40
N SER A 179 -14.94 8.73 -9.24
CA SER A 179 -15.47 7.91 -8.13
C SER A 179 -14.92 8.29 -6.73
N PHE A 180 -15.29 7.52 -5.71
CA PHE A 180 -15.08 7.62 -4.25
C PHE A 180 -13.63 7.93 -3.78
N SER A 181 -12.63 7.88 -4.67
CA SER A 181 -11.26 8.35 -4.43
C SER A 181 -11.16 9.86 -4.10
N LEU A 182 -12.27 10.60 -4.22
CA LEU A 182 -12.43 12.01 -3.84
C LEU A 182 -12.13 12.33 -2.35
N ILE A 183 -12.11 11.33 -1.47
CA ILE A 183 -11.94 11.56 -0.03
C ILE A 183 -10.56 12.11 0.32
N LEU A 184 -9.51 11.86 -0.48
CA LEU A 184 -8.16 12.28 -0.12
C LEU A 184 -7.84 13.72 -0.50
N GLY A 185 -8.06 14.10 -1.75
CA GLY A 185 -7.58 15.41 -2.17
C GLY A 185 -8.55 16.56 -1.85
N LYS A 186 -9.85 16.32 -1.64
CA LYS A 186 -10.75 17.45 -1.34
C LYS A 186 -10.57 17.91 0.11
N TRP A 187 -10.37 16.96 1.03
CA TRP A 187 -10.24 17.23 2.46
C TRP A 187 -8.82 17.65 2.83
N LEU A 188 -7.79 16.87 2.45
CA LEU A 188 -6.41 17.20 2.86
C LEU A 188 -5.91 18.56 2.34
N TRP A 189 -6.37 19.01 1.18
CA TRP A 189 -5.89 20.25 0.55
C TRP A 189 -6.71 21.50 0.89
N LEU A 190 -8.02 21.40 1.14
CA LEU A 190 -8.83 22.56 1.51
C LEU A 190 -8.61 23.00 2.97
N GLU A 191 -8.06 22.12 3.82
CA GLU A 191 -8.07 22.31 5.28
C GLU A 191 -6.68 22.44 5.91
N LEU A 192 -5.61 22.07 5.19
CA LEU A 192 -4.23 22.25 5.66
C LEU A 192 -3.62 23.61 5.32
N ASP A 193 -4.39 24.53 4.71
CA ASP A 193 -4.08 25.97 4.72
C ASP A 193 -4.24 26.49 6.16
N ILE A 194 -3.23 26.25 6.99
CA ILE A 194 -3.01 26.85 8.32
C ILE A 194 -1.82 27.80 8.21
#